data_AF-A0A847N7N7-F1
#
_entry.id   AF-A0A847N7N7-F1
#
_cell.length_a   1.000
_cell.length_b   1.000
_cell.length_c   1.000
_cell.angle_alpha   90.00
_cell.angle_beta   90.00
_cell.angle_gamma   90.00
#
_symmetry.space_group_name_H-M   'P 1'
#
loop_
_entity.id
_entity.type
_entity.pdbx_description
1 polymer ?
#
loop_
_entity_poly.entity_id
_entity_poly.type
_entity_poly.pdbx_seq_one_letter_code
_entity_poly.pdbx_strand_id
1 'polypeptide(L)' 'MKRILFVCTGNTCRSSMAEALLRHSLLESGLEGKYHISSAGTSAFPGMPASHNAVQAL' A
#
# COMPACT_ATOMS: atom_id res chain seq x y z
N MET A 1 -5.22 -17.94 3.43
CA MET A 1 -4.47 -16.74 3.00
C MET A 1 -4.84 -15.59 3.92
N LYS A 2 -3.86 -14.92 4.55
CA LYS A 2 -4.15 -13.79 5.47
C LYS A 2 -4.24 -12.48 4.68
N ARG A 3 -5.09 -11.56 5.14
CA ARG A 3 -5.31 -10.24 4.51
C ARG A 3 -4.76 -9.13 5.40
N ILE A 4 -4.06 -8.16 4.82
CA ILE A 4 -3.53 -6.99 5.51
C ILE A 4 -4.03 -5.74 4.78
N LEU A 5 -4.68 -4.84 5.52
CA LEU A 5 -5.16 -3.56 5.02
C LEU A 5 -4.42 -2.43 5.73
N PHE A 6 -3.68 -1.62 4.99
CA PHE A 6 -3.11 -0.37 5.52
C PHE A 6 -4.12 0.77 5.39
N VAL A 7 -4.33 1.53 6.46
CA VAL A 7 -5.30 2.62 6.47
C VAL A 7 -4.61 3.93 6.86
N CYS A 8 -4.84 4.99 6.09
CA CYS A 8 -4.54 6.36 6.52
C CYS A 8 -5.74 7.28 6.22
N THR A 9 -5.54 8.60 6.24
CA THR A 9 -6.63 9.54 5.95
C THR A 9 -6.98 9.58 4.45
N GLY A 10 -5.99 9.85 3.58
CA GLY A 10 -6.25 10.15 2.16
C GLY A 10 -5.98 9.01 1.17
N ASN A 11 -5.31 7.93 1.60
CA ASN A 11 -4.79 6.88 0.72
C ASN A 11 -3.85 7.32 -0.41
N THR A 12 -3.16 8.46 -0.26
CA THR A 12 -2.29 9.01 -1.30
C THR A 12 -0.80 9.03 -0.94
N CYS A 13 -0.45 8.90 0.34
CA CYS A 13 0.95 8.90 0.78
C CYS A 13 1.27 7.64 1.60
N ARG A 14 0.89 7.64 2.88
CA ARG A 14 1.39 6.65 3.86
C ARG A 14 0.91 5.23 3.58
N SER A 15 -0.41 5.01 3.45
CA SER A 15 -0.96 3.66 3.31
C SER A 15 -0.65 3.03 1.95
N SER A 16 -0.66 3.82 0.86
CA SER A 16 -0.27 3.36 -0.48
C SER A 16 1.22 2.99 -0.56
N MET A 17 2.10 3.78 0.08
CA MET A 17 3.52 3.43 0.21
C MET A 17 3.71 2.15 1.04
N ALA A 18 3.00 2.01 2.16
CA ALA A 18 3.09 0.81 3.00
C ALA A 18 2.67 -0.47 2.26
N GLU A 19 1.62 -0.40 1.42
CA GLU A 19 1.21 -1.49 0.53
C GLU A 19 2.34 -1.89 -0.43
N ALA A 20 2.95 -0.91 -1.12
CA ALA A 20 4.02 -1.15 -2.09
C ALA A 20 5.28 -1.74 -1.41
N LEU A 21 5.71 -1.14 -0.30
CA LEU A 21 6.89 -1.58 0.46
C LEU A 21 6.72 -3.00 0.99
N LEU A 22 5.56 -3.33 1.60
CA LEU A 22 5.35 -4.68 2.12
C LEU A 22 5.27 -5.71 0.99
N ARG A 23 4.63 -5.38 -0.15
CA ARG A 23 4.65 -6.27 -1.32
C ARG A 23 6.07 -6.56 -1.78
N HIS A 24 6.93 -5.53 -1.84
CA HIS A 24 8.33 -5.69 -2.21
C HIS A 24 9.09 -6.57 -1.20
N SER A 25 8.98 -6.30 0.11
CA SER A 25 9.65 -7.12 1.13
C SER A 25 9.18 -8.58 1.14
N LEU A 26 7.90 -8.85 0.85
CA LEU A 26 7.38 -10.21 0.74
C LEU A 26 7.94 -10.94 -0.48
N LEU A 27 8.13 -10.23 -1.60
CA LEU A 27 8.79 -10.77 -2.78
C LEU A 27 10.24 -11.14 -2.47
N GLU A 28 11.01 -10.22 -1.87
CA GLU A 28 12.41 -10.47 -1.48
C GLU A 28 12.55 -11.62 -0.47
N SER A 29 11.55 -11.82 0.39
CA SER A 29 11.53 -12.89 1.38
C SER A 29 11.03 -14.24 0.83
N GLY A 30 10.65 -14.34 -0.46
CA GLY A 30 10.05 -15.56 -1.02
C GLY A 30 8.69 -15.91 -0.39
N LEU A 31 7.97 -14.93 0.14
CA LEU A 31 6.67 -15.06 0.80
C LEU A 31 5.53 -14.47 -0.03
N GLU A 32 5.78 -14.14 -1.31
CA GLU A 32 4.76 -13.74 -2.26
C GLU A 32 3.58 -14.73 -2.28
N GLY A 33 2.36 -14.23 -2.41
CA GLY A 33 1.16 -15.05 -2.48
C GLY A 33 0.66 -15.61 -1.13
N LYS A 34 1.45 -15.54 -0.05
CA LYS A 34 0.97 -15.94 1.29
C LYS A 34 -0.02 -14.94 1.89
N TYR A 35 0.08 -13.68 1.47
CA TYR A 35 -0.71 -12.56 1.96
C TYR A 35 -1.35 -11.79 0.81
N HIS A 36 -2.57 -11.32 1.04
CA HIS A 36 -3.19 -10.32 0.18
C HIS A 36 -3.08 -8.96 0.85
N ILE A 37 -2.38 -8.03 0.20
CA ILE A 37 -2.06 -6.70 0.71
C ILE A 37 -2.87 -5.66 -0.06
N SER A 38 -3.51 -4.74 0.65
CA SER A 38 -4.21 -3.59 0.10
C SER A 38 -4.11 -2.37 1.00
N SER A 39 -4.51 -1.20 0.49
CA SER A 39 -4.56 0.06 1.22
C SER A 39 -5.88 0.78 1.01
N ALA A 40 -6.29 1.57 2.02
CA ALA A 40 -7.49 2.39 1.99
C ALA A 40 -7.29 3.71 2.74
N GLY A 41 -8.22 4.65 2.54
CA GLY A 41 -8.24 5.92 3.25
C GLY A 41 -9.62 6.19 3.85
N THR A 42 -9.66 6.71 5.08
CA THR A 42 -10.93 7.08 5.74
C THR A 42 -11.66 8.21 5.03
N SER A 43 -10.94 8.98 4.21
CA SER A 43 -11.43 10.12 3.44
C SER A 43 -10.81 10.14 2.04
N ALA A 44 -10.55 8.95 1.49
CA ALA A 44 -10.06 8.81 0.12
C ALA A 44 -11.20 9.01 -0.89
N PHE A 45 -10.90 9.72 -1.97
CA PHE A 45 -11.75 9.81 -3.15
C PHE A 45 -11.37 8.72 -4.16
N PRO A 46 -12.35 8.00 -4.75
CA PRO A 46 -12.09 7.01 -5.78
C PRO A 46 -11.31 7.60 -6.96
N GLY A 47 -10.31 6.86 -7.44
CA GLY A 47 -9.49 7.24 -8.59
C GLY A 47 -8.39 8.25 -8.29
N MET A 48 -8.25 8.76 -7.06
CA MET A 48 -7.07 9.57 -6.71
C MET A 48 -5.81 8.71 -6.75
N PRO A 49 -4.76 9.15 -7.47
CA PRO A 49 -3.49 8.45 -7.49
C PRO A 49 -2.73 8.66 -6.18
N ALA A 50 -1.69 7.85 -5.97
CA ALA A 50 -0.66 8.20 -5.00
C ALA A 50 -0.07 9.58 -5.33
N SER A 51 0.24 10.37 -4.29
CA SER A 51 0.87 11.66 -4.44
C SER A 51 2.23 11.54 -5.12
N HIS A 52 2.61 12.55 -5.89
CA HIS A 52 3.87 12.56 -6.62
C HIS A 52 5.09 12.27 -5.72
N ASN A 53 5.15 12.91 -4.55
CA ASN A 53 6.24 12.72 -3.59
C ASN A 53 6.30 11.29 -3.03
N ALA A 54 5.14 10.67 -2.83
CA ALA A 54 5.07 9.27 -2.36
C ALA A 54 5.57 8.30 -3.42
N VAL A 55 5.32 8.59 -4.70
CA VAL A 55 5.85 7.80 -5.82
C VAL A 55 7.36 8.01 -5.99
N GLN A 56 7.86 9.25 -5.89
CA GLN A 56 9.28 9.54 -6.04
C GLN A 56 10.18 9.00 -4.93
N ALA A 57 9.63 8.83 -3.73
CA ALA A 57 10.37 8.33 -2.57
C ALA A 57 10.52 6.79 -2.54
N LEU A 58 9.78 6.08 -3.40
CA LEU A 58 9.87 4.63 -3.58
C LEU A 58 10.85 4.28 -4.71
#